data_AF-A0A3N5NEP3-F1
#
_entry.id   AF-A0A3N5NEP3-F1
#
_cell.length_a   1.000
_cell.length_b   1.000
_cell.length_c   1.000
_cell.angle_alpha   90.00
_cell.angle_beta   90.00
_cell.angle_gamma   90.00
#
_symmetry.space_group_name_H-M   'P 1'
#
loop_
_entity.id
_entity.type
_entity.pdbx_description
1 polymer ?
#
loop_
_entity_poly.entity_id
_entity_poly.type
_entity_poly.pdbx_seq_one_letter_code
_entity_poly.pdbx_strand_id
1 'polypeptide(L)'
;MRRLPLACVFVAMFAVVLLLASRGPMSARQAGGAVSIDNDDLGGTVTGPKGPEAGVWVIAETTDLPTKFVKIVVTDDRGRYLIPDLPKASYSVWVRGYGLVDSPKTQSVPGKVVDLKAVVAPNPRAAAQYYPGGYWLSLMKVPDKSEFPGTGDAGNGIATGMRTQAQWLRSLKSGGCTACHAMSSPGMREIPKALGSFPNSVAAWERRIQSGQAGAQMSNGLNAFGRRRALEMFADWTDRIAGGEVPPAPPRPRGIERNIVITQWDWADPKAYLHDSVS
;
A
#
# COMPACT_ATOMS: atom_id res chain seq x y z
N MET A 1 -23.30 -81.65 -24.87
CA MET A 1 -22.86 -80.28 -25.20
C MET A 1 -22.07 -79.72 -24.03
N ARG A 2 -20.85 -79.24 -24.34
CA ARG A 2 -19.88 -78.40 -23.60
C ARG A 2 -19.83 -78.43 -22.06
N ARG A 3 -18.67 -78.89 -21.58
CA ARG A 3 -18.09 -78.68 -20.24
C ARG A 3 -17.67 -77.22 -20.05
N LEU A 4 -17.82 -76.68 -18.84
CA LEU A 4 -17.00 -75.55 -18.34
C LEU A 4 -16.36 -75.94 -17.01
N PRO A 5 -15.07 -75.65 -16.77
CA PRO A 5 -14.34 -76.14 -15.62
C PRO A 5 -14.48 -75.23 -14.40
N LEU A 6 -14.59 -75.85 -13.22
CA LEU A 6 -14.74 -75.24 -11.89
C LEU A 6 -13.46 -74.53 -11.37
N ALA A 7 -12.52 -74.18 -12.26
CA ALA A 7 -11.18 -73.68 -11.90
C ALA A 7 -11.08 -72.14 -11.77
N CYS A 8 -12.11 -71.39 -12.19
CA CYS A 8 -12.02 -69.92 -12.24
C CYS A 8 -12.49 -69.17 -10.99
N VAL A 9 -13.08 -69.84 -9.99
CA VAL A 9 -13.69 -69.14 -8.84
C VAL A 9 -12.70 -68.92 -7.68
N PHE A 10 -11.62 -69.71 -7.57
CA PHE A 10 -10.67 -69.58 -6.46
C PHE A 10 -9.51 -68.59 -6.68
N VAL A 11 -9.23 -68.19 -7.94
CA VAL A 11 -8.15 -67.22 -8.24
C VAL A 11 -8.63 -65.77 -8.06
N ALA A 12 -9.93 -65.53 -8.15
CA ALA A 12 -10.50 -64.18 -8.02
C ALA A 12 -10.52 -63.64 -6.58
N MET A 13 -10.46 -64.50 -5.56
CA MET A 13 -10.56 -64.07 -4.16
C MET A 13 -9.22 -63.70 -3.51
N PHE A 14 -8.09 -64.18 -4.04
CA PHE A 14 -6.75 -63.81 -3.55
C PHE A 14 -6.19 -62.53 -4.18
N ALA A 15 -6.67 -62.14 -5.36
CA ALA A 15 -6.25 -60.90 -6.03
C ALA A 15 -6.90 -59.63 -5.43
N VAL A 16 -8.01 -59.75 -4.69
CA VAL A 16 -8.71 -58.61 -4.10
C VAL A 16 -8.16 -58.22 -2.72
N VAL A 17 -7.44 -59.12 -2.04
CA VAL A 17 -6.90 -58.84 -0.69
C VAL A 17 -5.52 -58.16 -0.73
N LEU A 18 -4.81 -58.19 -1.86
CA LEU A 18 -3.48 -57.57 -2.02
C LEU A 18 -3.50 -56.14 -2.57
N LEU A 19 -4.68 -55.56 -2.85
CA LEU A 19 -4.82 -54.18 -3.34
C LEU A 19 -5.23 -53.15 -2.26
N LEU A 20 -5.24 -53.56 -0.98
CA LEU A 20 -5.67 -52.72 0.14
C LEU A 20 -4.54 -52.25 1.07
N ALA A 21 -3.27 -52.50 0.74
CA ALA A 21 -2.14 -52.19 1.60
C ALA A 21 -1.08 -51.28 0.94
N SER A 22 -1.47 -50.08 0.49
CA SER A 22 -0.53 -48.97 0.25
C SER A 22 -1.23 -47.61 0.05
N ARG A 23 -2.05 -47.20 1.01
CA ARG A 23 -2.42 -45.78 1.15
C ARG A 23 -1.68 -45.16 2.32
N GLY A 24 -0.36 -45.06 2.19
CA GLY A 24 0.39 -44.07 2.97
C GLY A 24 -0.07 -42.67 2.54
N PRO A 25 -0.16 -41.68 3.45
CA PRO A 25 -0.39 -40.31 3.04
C PRO A 25 0.81 -39.87 2.20
N MET A 26 0.68 -39.90 0.87
CA MET A 26 1.51 -39.08 -0.01
C MET A 26 1.15 -37.64 0.29
N SER A 27 1.76 -37.09 1.33
CA SER A 27 1.98 -35.66 1.44
C SER A 27 3.00 -35.33 0.35
N ALA A 28 2.55 -35.29 -0.90
CA ALA A 28 3.24 -34.52 -1.93
C ALA A 28 3.16 -33.07 -1.46
N ARG A 29 4.08 -32.67 -0.57
CA ARG A 29 4.57 -31.30 -0.59
C ARG A 29 5.10 -31.12 -1.99
N GLN A 30 4.25 -30.62 -2.89
CA GLN A 30 4.73 -29.81 -3.99
C GLN A 30 5.52 -28.69 -3.32
N ALA A 31 6.81 -28.93 -3.11
CA ALA A 31 7.76 -27.84 -3.02
C ALA A 31 7.49 -27.04 -4.30
N GLY A 32 6.82 -25.90 -4.16
CA GLY A 32 6.57 -24.99 -5.26
C GLY A 32 7.92 -24.81 -5.95
N GLY A 33 7.97 -25.16 -7.25
CA GLY A 33 9.24 -25.26 -7.97
C GLY A 33 10.13 -24.07 -7.65
N ALA A 34 11.36 -24.36 -7.23
CA ALA A 34 12.32 -23.37 -6.79
C ALA A 34 12.40 -22.23 -7.82
N VAL A 35 12.36 -20.98 -7.33
CA VAL A 35 12.52 -19.82 -8.20
C VAL A 35 13.92 -19.89 -8.79
N SER A 36 14.01 -19.88 -10.12
CA SER A 36 15.30 -19.79 -10.81
C SER A 36 15.87 -18.40 -10.58
N ILE A 37 17.12 -18.33 -10.13
CA ILE A 37 17.89 -17.12 -9.91
C ILE A 37 19.26 -17.31 -10.55
N ASP A 38 19.88 -16.23 -11.00
CA ASP A 38 21.32 -16.20 -11.26
C ASP A 38 22.09 -15.51 -10.11
N ASN A 39 23.30 -15.01 -10.37
CA ASN A 39 24.23 -14.55 -9.35
C ASN A 39 23.94 -13.13 -8.84
N ASP A 40 23.19 -12.32 -9.59
CA ASP A 40 22.79 -10.96 -9.22
C ASP A 40 21.30 -10.84 -8.89
N ASP A 41 20.59 -11.96 -8.89
CA ASP A 41 19.19 -12.04 -8.48
C ASP A 41 19.00 -12.31 -6.97
N LEU A 42 17.86 -11.88 -6.44
CA LEU A 42 17.26 -12.46 -5.23
C LEU A 42 15.91 -13.07 -5.56
N GLY A 43 15.67 -14.31 -5.16
CA GLY A 43 14.38 -14.98 -5.40
C GLY A 43 13.84 -15.66 -4.17
N GLY A 44 12.61 -16.14 -4.22
CA GLY A 44 12.04 -16.93 -3.13
C GLY A 44 10.52 -16.95 -3.13
N THR A 45 9.96 -17.42 -2.02
CA THR A 45 8.52 -17.43 -1.79
C THR A 45 8.13 -16.58 -0.59
N VAL A 46 6.96 -15.97 -0.65
CA VAL A 46 6.29 -15.33 0.47
C VAL A 46 5.12 -16.20 0.90
N THR A 47 5.06 -16.51 2.20
CA THR A 47 3.96 -17.25 2.80
C THR A 47 3.29 -16.44 3.90
N GLY A 48 1.97 -16.52 3.98
CA GLY A 48 1.18 -16.00 5.08
C GLY A 48 0.44 -17.12 5.82
N PRO A 49 -0.42 -16.79 6.80
CA PRO A 49 -1.16 -17.78 7.60
C PRO A 49 -2.08 -18.71 6.78
N LYS A 50 -2.44 -18.32 5.55
CA LYS A 50 -3.34 -19.05 4.66
C LYS A 50 -2.64 -19.76 3.50
N GLY A 51 -1.31 -19.84 3.53
CA GLY A 51 -0.50 -20.42 2.44
C GLY A 51 0.27 -19.35 1.68
N PRO A 52 0.53 -19.54 0.36
CA PRO A 52 1.27 -18.56 -0.43
C PRO A 52 0.61 -17.17 -0.44
N GLU A 53 1.40 -16.12 -0.28
CA GLU A 53 0.91 -14.74 -0.20
C GLU A 53 1.07 -14.05 -1.55
N ALA A 54 -0.02 -13.95 -2.30
CA ALA A 54 -0.02 -13.35 -3.64
C ALA A 54 -0.25 -11.83 -3.62
N GLY A 55 0.34 -11.13 -4.59
CA GLY A 55 0.14 -9.69 -4.80
C GLY A 55 0.69 -8.83 -3.66
N VAL A 56 1.78 -9.24 -3.03
CA VAL A 56 2.50 -8.44 -2.02
C VAL A 56 3.85 -7.99 -2.57
N TRP A 57 4.32 -6.84 -2.10
CA TRP A 57 5.59 -6.29 -2.52
C TRP A 57 6.73 -6.91 -1.72
N VAL A 58 7.75 -7.38 -2.41
CA VAL A 58 9.04 -7.73 -1.81
C VAL A 58 10.01 -6.61 -2.12
N ILE A 59 10.58 -6.03 -1.07
CA ILE A 59 11.41 -4.83 -1.12
C ILE A 59 12.82 -5.23 -0.68
N ALA A 60 13.81 -4.95 -1.53
CA ALA A 60 15.23 -4.99 -1.18
C ALA A 60 15.76 -3.56 -1.11
N GLU A 61 16.30 -3.15 0.04
CA GLU A 61 16.87 -1.82 0.29
C GLU A 61 18.32 -1.94 0.76
N THR A 62 19.19 -1.06 0.27
CA THR A 62 20.57 -0.95 0.74
C THR A 62 21.01 0.51 0.84
N THR A 63 21.92 0.75 1.78
CA THR A 63 22.69 2.00 1.93
C THR A 63 24.19 1.77 1.75
N ASP A 64 24.60 0.59 1.29
CA ASP A 64 26.01 0.24 1.08
C ASP A 64 26.57 0.80 -0.24
N LEU A 65 25.69 1.30 -1.10
CA LEU A 65 26.02 1.96 -2.37
C LEU A 65 26.19 3.47 -2.16
N PRO A 66 26.82 4.20 -3.12
CA PRO A 66 27.05 5.65 -2.97
C PRO A 66 25.79 6.48 -2.71
N THR A 67 24.63 6.00 -3.16
CA THR A 67 23.32 6.51 -2.74
C THR A 67 22.42 5.36 -2.34
N LYS A 68 21.41 5.66 -1.52
CA LYS A 68 20.43 4.66 -1.09
C LYS A 68 19.75 4.06 -2.32
N PHE A 69 19.63 2.74 -2.33
CA PHE A 69 19.00 2.00 -3.42
C PHE A 69 17.86 1.14 -2.90
N VAL A 70 16.77 1.08 -3.67
CA VAL A 70 15.62 0.20 -3.40
C VAL A 70 15.18 -0.47 -4.70
N LYS A 71 15.02 -1.79 -4.70
CA LYS A 71 14.32 -2.53 -5.76
C LYS A 71 13.11 -3.27 -5.19
N ILE A 72 11.98 -3.14 -5.88
CA ILE A 72 10.68 -3.66 -5.42
C ILE A 72 10.04 -4.48 -6.53
N VAL A 73 9.56 -5.67 -6.19
CA VAL A 73 8.81 -6.58 -7.07
C VAL A 73 7.54 -7.07 -6.39
N VAL A 74 6.68 -7.76 -7.13
CA VAL A 74 5.40 -8.27 -6.61
C VAL A 74 5.33 -9.78 -6.74
N THR A 75 4.77 -10.45 -5.73
CA THR A 75 4.60 -11.91 -5.75
C THR A 75 3.50 -12.37 -6.71
N ASP A 76 3.72 -13.52 -7.34
CA ASP A 76 2.72 -14.21 -8.18
C ASP A 76 1.62 -14.92 -7.37
N ASP A 77 0.71 -15.65 -8.04
CA ASP A 77 -0.37 -16.42 -7.37
C ASP A 77 0.13 -17.52 -6.43
N ARG A 78 1.39 -17.94 -6.58
CA ARG A 78 2.05 -18.93 -5.73
C ARG A 78 2.99 -18.28 -4.73
N GLY A 79 2.87 -16.97 -4.52
CA GLY A 79 3.71 -16.21 -3.58
C GLY A 79 5.17 -16.09 -4.01
N ARG A 80 5.52 -16.46 -5.25
CA ARG A 80 6.91 -16.44 -5.72
C ARG A 80 7.31 -15.05 -6.16
N TYR A 81 8.56 -14.68 -5.94
CA TYR A 81 9.13 -13.42 -6.41
C TYR A 81 10.56 -13.61 -6.93
N LEU A 82 10.98 -12.69 -7.80
CA LEU A 82 12.33 -12.53 -8.30
C LEU A 82 12.63 -11.03 -8.33
N ILE A 83 13.67 -10.60 -7.63
CA ILE A 83 14.25 -9.25 -7.70
C ILE A 83 15.49 -9.36 -8.58
N PRO A 84 15.42 -8.87 -9.83
CA PRO A 84 16.50 -9.08 -10.78
C PRO A 84 17.63 -8.05 -10.65
N ASP A 85 18.81 -8.35 -11.19
CA ASP A 85 19.90 -7.41 -11.47
C ASP A 85 20.23 -6.46 -10.28
N LEU A 86 20.52 -7.03 -9.11
CA LEU A 86 20.90 -6.26 -7.93
C LEU A 86 22.40 -5.93 -7.96
N PRO A 87 22.79 -4.65 -7.80
CA PRO A 87 24.18 -4.29 -7.57
C PRO A 87 24.78 -5.06 -6.37
N LYS A 88 26.09 -5.32 -6.41
CA LYS A 88 26.77 -6.03 -5.31
C LYS A 88 26.78 -5.18 -4.03
N ALA A 89 25.95 -5.55 -3.06
CA ALA A 89 25.80 -4.93 -1.75
C ALA A 89 25.11 -5.89 -0.76
N SER A 90 25.04 -5.54 0.53
CA SER A 90 24.10 -6.19 1.46
C SER A 90 22.76 -5.49 1.39
N TYR A 91 21.68 -6.26 1.42
CA TYR A 91 20.32 -5.78 1.33
C TYR A 91 19.51 -6.17 2.54
N SER A 92 18.70 -5.23 3.02
CA SER A 92 17.57 -5.51 3.88
C SER A 92 16.37 -5.89 3.01
N VAL A 93 15.82 -7.09 3.20
CA VAL A 93 14.72 -7.63 2.41
C VAL A 93 13.50 -7.85 3.29
N TRP A 94 12.33 -7.35 2.88
CA TRP A 94 11.08 -7.56 3.61
C TRP A 94 9.85 -7.52 2.70
N VAL A 95 8.71 -7.89 3.28
CA VAL A 95 7.41 -7.93 2.61
C VAL A 95 6.53 -6.79 3.10
N ARG A 96 5.83 -6.15 2.17
CA ARG A 96 4.76 -5.18 2.43
C ARG A 96 3.52 -5.56 1.62
N GLY A 97 2.32 -5.31 2.15
CA GLY A 97 1.09 -5.54 1.39
C GLY A 97 -0.14 -4.90 2.02
N TYR A 98 -1.19 -4.68 1.23
CA TYR A 98 -2.47 -4.21 1.77
C TYR A 98 -3.12 -5.31 2.64
N GLY A 99 -3.63 -4.91 3.80
CA GLY A 99 -4.10 -5.82 4.84
C GLY A 99 -3.00 -6.39 5.74
N LEU A 100 -1.74 -6.02 5.49
CA LEU A 100 -0.56 -6.49 6.23
C LEU A 100 0.13 -5.32 6.95
N VAL A 101 1.10 -5.65 7.78
CA VAL A 101 2.18 -4.74 8.20
C VAL A 101 3.49 -5.21 7.57
N ASP A 102 4.53 -4.38 7.62
CA ASP A 102 5.86 -4.81 7.17
C ASP A 102 6.30 -6.06 7.94
N SER A 103 6.86 -7.04 7.23
CA SER A 103 7.50 -8.18 7.85
C SER A 103 8.80 -7.76 8.56
N PRO A 104 9.35 -8.61 9.45
CA PRO A 104 10.74 -8.48 9.85
C PRO A 104 11.65 -8.41 8.62
N LYS A 105 12.70 -7.60 8.73
CA LYS A 105 13.72 -7.44 7.70
C LYS A 105 14.76 -8.55 7.80
N THR A 106 15.07 -9.18 6.68
CA THR A 106 16.10 -10.22 6.55
C THR A 106 17.29 -9.66 5.77
N GLN A 107 18.51 -9.85 6.27
CA GLN A 107 19.72 -9.46 5.54
C GLN A 107 20.06 -10.52 4.48
N SER A 108 20.40 -10.09 3.26
CA SER A 108 20.82 -10.97 2.17
C SER A 108 21.77 -10.26 1.21
N VAL A 109 22.42 -11.03 0.36
CA VAL A 109 23.25 -10.57 -0.78
C VAL A 109 22.70 -11.20 -2.06
N PRO A 110 22.95 -10.62 -3.25
CA PRO A 110 22.55 -11.23 -4.52
C PRO A 110 23.06 -12.67 -4.70
N GLY A 111 22.35 -13.46 -5.51
CA GLY A 111 22.61 -14.88 -5.73
C GLY A 111 22.01 -15.80 -4.67
N LYS A 112 20.96 -15.36 -3.96
CA LYS A 112 20.33 -16.13 -2.85
C LYS A 112 18.84 -16.32 -3.04
N VAL A 113 18.38 -17.51 -2.63
CA VAL A 113 16.96 -17.78 -2.40
C VAL A 113 16.63 -17.43 -0.94
N VAL A 114 15.64 -16.57 -0.74
CA VAL A 114 15.21 -16.08 0.57
C VAL A 114 13.70 -16.27 0.69
N ASP A 115 13.26 -17.20 1.52
CA ASP A 115 11.83 -17.33 1.83
C ASP A 115 11.41 -16.35 2.92
N LEU A 116 10.30 -15.65 2.70
CA LEU A 116 9.81 -14.60 3.57
C LEU A 116 8.41 -14.95 4.11
N LYS A 117 8.07 -14.33 5.24
CA LYS A 117 6.75 -14.46 5.85
C LYS A 117 6.03 -13.12 5.88
N ALA A 118 4.82 -13.09 5.36
CA ALA A 118 3.92 -11.96 5.49
C ALA A 118 3.37 -11.87 6.93
N VAL A 119 3.18 -10.64 7.42
CA VAL A 119 2.63 -10.38 8.76
C VAL A 119 1.26 -9.71 8.61
N VAL A 120 0.22 -10.40 9.07
CA VAL A 120 -1.14 -9.86 9.06
C VAL A 120 -1.21 -8.66 9.98
N ALA A 121 -1.86 -7.58 9.51
CA ALA A 121 -2.03 -6.40 10.34
C ALA A 121 -2.88 -6.73 11.58
N PRO A 122 -2.51 -6.25 12.77
CA PRO A 122 -3.24 -6.56 14.01
C PRO A 122 -4.65 -5.93 14.06
N ASN A 123 -4.91 -4.91 13.24
CA ASN A 123 -6.21 -4.27 13.11
C ASN A 123 -6.29 -3.45 11.79
N PRO A 124 -7.49 -3.00 11.38
CA PRO A 124 -7.67 -2.20 10.16
C PRO A 124 -6.87 -0.90 10.14
N ARG A 125 -6.68 -0.24 11.30
CA ARG A 125 -5.92 1.01 11.41
C ARG A 125 -4.44 0.81 11.10
N ALA A 126 -3.85 -0.29 11.56
CA ALA A 126 -2.48 -0.66 11.26
C ALA A 126 -2.31 -0.99 9.77
N ALA A 127 -3.24 -1.74 9.17
CA ALA A 127 -3.22 -2.04 7.74
C ALA A 127 -3.29 -0.76 6.88
N ALA A 128 -4.16 0.18 7.26
CA ALA A 128 -4.40 1.39 6.50
C ALA A 128 -3.18 2.33 6.44
N GLN A 129 -2.22 2.21 7.36
CA GLN A 129 -0.97 2.98 7.30
C GLN A 129 -0.17 2.71 6.01
N TYR A 130 -0.37 1.55 5.38
CA TYR A 130 0.28 1.15 4.15
C TYR A 130 -0.53 1.47 2.89
N TYR A 131 -1.76 1.99 3.02
CA TYR A 131 -2.60 2.29 1.87
C TYR A 131 -2.12 3.57 1.16
N PRO A 132 -2.31 3.67 -0.16
CA PRO A 132 -1.91 4.85 -0.91
C PRO A 132 -2.59 6.11 -0.38
N GLY A 133 -1.90 7.24 -0.52
CA GLY A 133 -2.40 8.52 -0.06
C GLY A 133 -3.79 8.88 -0.56
N GLY A 134 -4.09 8.57 -1.82
CA GLY A 134 -5.41 8.82 -2.43
C GLY A 134 -6.57 8.15 -1.69
N TYR A 135 -6.35 7.01 -1.02
CA TYR A 135 -7.38 6.33 -0.23
C TYR A 135 -7.69 7.13 1.04
N TRP A 136 -6.68 7.64 1.74
CA TRP A 136 -6.91 8.53 2.88
C TRP A 136 -7.63 9.81 2.48
N LEU A 137 -7.25 10.39 1.34
CA LEU A 137 -7.93 11.58 0.79
C LEU A 137 -9.39 11.29 0.40
N SER A 138 -9.71 10.05 0.01
CA SER A 138 -11.08 9.66 -0.35
C SER A 138 -12.09 9.72 0.81
N LEU A 139 -11.61 9.73 2.06
CA LEU A 139 -12.47 9.92 3.23
C LEU A 139 -12.99 11.36 3.34
N MET A 140 -12.37 12.34 2.67
CA MET A 140 -12.75 13.73 2.75
C MET A 140 -14.12 13.98 2.12
N LYS A 141 -15.05 14.51 2.91
CA LYS A 141 -16.41 14.86 2.47
C LYS A 141 -16.40 16.25 1.84
N VAL A 142 -16.11 16.30 0.54
CA VAL A 142 -16.19 17.54 -0.24
C VAL A 142 -17.65 18.04 -0.35
N PRO A 143 -17.89 19.34 -0.52
CA PRO A 143 -19.25 19.86 -0.69
C PRO A 143 -19.98 19.22 -1.87
N ASP A 144 -21.27 18.96 -1.73
CA ASP A 144 -22.10 18.33 -2.76
C ASP A 144 -22.32 19.25 -3.96
N LYS A 145 -22.64 18.66 -5.12
CA LYS A 145 -22.92 19.44 -6.35
C LYS A 145 -24.04 20.47 -6.18
N SER A 146 -25.04 20.16 -5.35
CA SER A 146 -26.18 21.03 -5.04
C SER A 146 -25.82 22.22 -4.16
N GLU A 147 -24.64 22.23 -3.52
CA GLU A 147 -24.18 23.37 -2.73
C GLU A 147 -23.58 24.49 -3.60
N PHE A 148 -23.52 24.32 -4.92
CA PHE A 148 -22.95 25.32 -5.82
C PHE A 148 -24.03 26.04 -6.64
N PRO A 149 -23.85 27.33 -6.97
CA PRO A 149 -22.66 28.16 -6.71
C PRO A 149 -22.50 28.56 -5.23
N GLY A 150 -21.28 28.95 -4.85
CA GLY A 150 -21.02 29.47 -3.52
C GLY A 150 -21.82 30.73 -3.20
N THR A 151 -22.27 30.85 -1.95
CA THR A 151 -23.13 31.97 -1.49
C THR A 151 -22.45 32.84 -0.43
N GLY A 152 -21.16 32.63 -0.17
CA GLY A 152 -20.35 33.40 0.78
C GLY A 152 -20.60 33.00 2.24
N ASP A 153 -19.94 33.73 3.15
CA ASP A 153 -19.92 33.37 4.58
C ASP A 153 -21.30 33.41 5.23
N ALA A 154 -22.15 34.35 4.82
CA ALA A 154 -23.54 34.47 5.27
C ALA A 154 -24.48 33.37 4.74
N GLY A 155 -24.02 32.59 3.76
CA GLY A 155 -24.75 31.44 3.21
C GLY A 155 -24.06 30.12 3.52
N ASN A 156 -23.78 29.33 2.48
CA ASN A 156 -23.15 28.02 2.58
C ASN A 156 -21.65 28.05 2.93
N GLY A 157 -21.04 29.23 3.08
CA GLY A 157 -19.64 29.38 3.46
C GLY A 157 -18.64 29.06 2.35
N ILE A 158 -19.13 28.76 1.14
CA ILE A 158 -18.32 28.58 -0.07
C ILE A 158 -18.17 29.96 -0.73
N ALA A 159 -16.96 30.30 -1.16
CA ALA A 159 -16.68 31.57 -1.81
C ALA A 159 -17.60 31.78 -3.02
N THR A 160 -18.14 32.99 -3.17
CA THR A 160 -19.08 33.29 -4.26
C THR A 160 -18.49 33.04 -5.64
N GLY A 161 -17.17 33.22 -5.82
CA GLY A 161 -16.46 32.90 -7.06
C GLY A 161 -16.33 31.41 -7.40
N MET A 162 -16.65 30.51 -6.46
CA MET A 162 -16.63 29.06 -6.67
C MET A 162 -17.98 28.60 -7.23
N ARG A 163 -18.03 28.31 -8.54
CA ARG A 163 -19.29 28.11 -9.27
C ARG A 163 -19.75 26.66 -9.35
N THR A 164 -18.84 25.70 -9.24
CA THR A 164 -19.15 24.26 -9.39
C THR A 164 -18.31 23.40 -8.46
N GLN A 165 -18.81 22.20 -8.12
CA GLN A 165 -18.03 21.19 -7.40
C GLN A 165 -16.78 20.77 -8.18
N ALA A 166 -16.82 20.74 -9.51
CA ALA A 166 -15.65 20.42 -10.32
C ALA A 166 -14.51 21.43 -10.13
N GLN A 167 -14.84 22.73 -10.03
CA GLN A 167 -13.88 23.78 -9.70
C GLN A 167 -13.30 23.58 -8.30
N TRP A 168 -14.13 23.28 -7.30
CA TRP A 168 -13.68 22.96 -5.94
C TRP A 168 -12.70 21.78 -5.93
N LEU A 169 -13.07 20.68 -6.58
CA LEU A 169 -12.25 19.48 -6.69
C LEU A 169 -10.92 19.74 -7.40
N ARG A 170 -10.93 20.54 -8.47
CA ARG A 170 -9.71 20.95 -9.17
C ARG A 170 -8.79 21.72 -8.23
N SER A 171 -9.31 22.73 -7.52
CA SER A 171 -8.53 23.54 -6.59
C SER A 171 -7.99 22.72 -5.42
N LEU A 172 -8.77 21.76 -4.89
CA LEU A 172 -8.32 20.88 -3.81
C LEU A 172 -7.20 19.94 -4.28
N LYS A 173 -7.30 19.44 -5.52
CA LYS A 173 -6.35 18.50 -6.10
C LYS A 173 -5.18 19.24 -6.78
N SER A 174 -4.99 18.99 -8.07
CA SER A 174 -3.84 19.46 -8.86
C SER A 174 -3.79 20.98 -9.06
N GLY A 175 -4.85 21.72 -8.73
CA GLY A 175 -4.88 23.19 -8.81
C GLY A 175 -4.44 23.91 -7.54
N GLY A 176 -4.15 23.20 -6.46
CA GLY A 176 -3.82 23.81 -5.17
C GLY A 176 -3.22 22.81 -4.18
N CYS A 177 -4.04 22.24 -3.29
CA CYS A 177 -3.51 21.57 -2.10
C CYS A 177 -2.65 20.34 -2.44
N THR A 178 -3.13 19.39 -3.25
CA THR A 178 -2.35 18.17 -3.53
C THR A 178 -1.20 18.38 -4.50
N ALA A 179 -1.11 19.54 -5.16
CA ALA A 179 0.03 19.87 -6.01
C ALA A 179 1.29 20.18 -5.19
N CYS A 180 1.12 20.78 -4.00
CA CYS A 180 2.24 21.19 -3.14
C CYS A 180 2.32 20.40 -1.82
N HIS A 181 1.23 19.76 -1.39
CA HIS A 181 1.16 19.05 -0.13
C HIS A 181 0.82 17.58 -0.33
N ALA A 182 1.57 16.71 0.34
CA ALA A 182 1.19 15.33 0.56
C ALA A 182 0.04 15.28 1.60
N MET A 183 -1.15 15.75 1.22
CA MET A 183 -2.32 15.90 2.10
C MET A 183 -2.63 14.62 2.88
N SER A 184 -2.44 13.47 2.24
CA SER A 184 -2.71 12.15 2.81
C SER A 184 -1.62 11.60 3.73
N SER A 185 -0.50 12.29 3.89
CA SER A 185 0.56 11.87 4.81
C SER A 185 0.07 11.98 6.27
N PRO A 186 0.62 11.18 7.21
CA PRO A 186 0.30 11.31 8.64
C PRO A 186 0.39 12.75 9.15
N GLY A 187 1.44 13.48 8.76
CA GLY A 187 1.66 14.87 9.19
C GLY A 187 0.59 15.86 8.74
N MET A 188 -0.17 15.53 7.69
CA MET A 188 -1.24 16.39 7.16
C MET A 188 -2.64 15.90 7.53
N ARG A 189 -2.88 14.58 7.53
CA ARG A 189 -4.20 14.02 7.87
C ARG A 189 -4.51 14.03 9.37
N GLU A 190 -3.48 14.07 10.21
CA GLU A 190 -3.58 14.25 11.67
C GLU A 190 -3.13 15.66 12.07
N ILE A 191 -3.38 16.09 13.32
CA ILE A 191 -2.81 17.32 13.90
C ILE A 191 -1.51 16.97 14.66
N PRO A 192 -0.32 17.34 14.17
CA PRO A 192 0.93 17.10 14.89
C PRO A 192 0.95 17.81 16.23
N LYS A 193 1.42 17.13 17.27
CA LYS A 193 1.63 17.72 18.62
C LYS A 193 2.50 18.98 18.57
N ALA A 194 3.45 19.05 17.65
CA ALA A 194 4.34 20.19 17.46
C ALA A 194 3.61 21.48 17.04
N LEU A 195 2.38 21.39 16.51
CA LEU A 195 1.58 22.56 16.18
C LEU A 195 1.02 23.26 17.44
N GLY A 196 0.95 22.55 18.56
CA GLY A 196 0.38 23.00 19.82
C GLY A 196 -1.01 22.42 20.10
N SER A 197 -1.64 22.93 21.15
CA SER A 197 -3.00 22.56 21.56
C SER A 197 -4.00 23.61 21.12
N PHE A 198 -5.17 23.18 20.66
CA PHE A 198 -6.22 24.03 20.13
C PHE A 198 -7.57 23.63 20.71
N PRO A 199 -8.54 24.56 20.80
CA PRO A 199 -9.87 24.25 21.31
C PRO A 199 -10.64 23.25 20.42
N ASN A 200 -10.32 23.18 19.14
CA ASN A 200 -10.89 22.23 18.18
C ASN A 200 -10.01 22.14 16.91
N SER A 201 -10.31 21.17 16.05
CA SER A 201 -9.55 20.93 14.82
C SER A 201 -9.72 22.03 13.77
N VAL A 202 -10.82 22.80 13.78
CA VAL A 202 -10.99 23.99 12.93
C VAL A 202 -9.92 25.03 13.25
N ALA A 203 -9.74 25.36 14.54
CA ALA A 203 -8.70 26.27 15.00
C ALA A 203 -7.28 25.74 14.73
N ALA A 204 -7.08 24.42 14.83
CA ALA A 204 -5.79 23.80 14.50
C ALA A 204 -5.46 23.93 13.01
N TRP A 205 -6.42 23.67 12.12
CA TRP A 205 -6.26 23.83 10.67
C TRP A 205 -6.02 25.29 10.27
N GLU A 206 -6.75 26.22 10.89
CA GLU A 206 -6.55 27.66 10.72
C GLU A 206 -5.10 28.05 11.04
N ARG A 207 -4.61 27.67 12.23
CA ARG A 207 -3.23 27.95 12.65
C ARG A 207 -2.19 27.28 11.76
N ARG A 208 -2.46 26.05 11.30
CA ARG A 208 -1.59 25.32 10.37
C ARG A 208 -1.42 26.10 9.06
N ILE A 209 -2.52 26.54 8.46
CA ILE A 209 -2.52 27.21 7.16
C ILE A 209 -1.77 28.54 7.23
N GLN A 210 -1.82 29.22 8.38
CA GLN A 210 -1.07 30.45 8.64
C GLN A 210 0.43 30.21 8.93
N SER A 211 0.91 28.96 9.01
CA SER A 211 2.29 28.67 9.40
C SER A 211 3.29 28.82 8.25
N GLY A 212 4.50 29.28 8.59
CA GLY A 212 5.63 29.37 7.67
C GLY A 212 5.55 30.55 6.70
N GLN A 213 6.54 30.66 5.82
CA GLN A 213 6.71 31.81 4.93
C GLN A 213 5.55 31.96 3.92
N ALA A 214 4.95 30.85 3.51
CA ALA A 214 3.81 30.85 2.58
C ALA A 214 2.44 31.07 3.26
N GLY A 215 2.39 31.30 4.58
CA GLY A 215 1.14 31.31 5.35
C GLY A 215 0.12 32.35 4.88
N ALA A 216 0.58 33.55 4.47
CA ALA A 216 -0.29 34.59 3.91
C ALA A 216 -0.91 34.15 2.56
N GLN A 217 -0.09 33.56 1.68
CA GLN A 217 -0.56 33.04 0.38
C GLN A 217 -1.55 31.89 0.57
N MET A 218 -1.25 30.95 1.47
CA MET A 218 -2.14 29.82 1.77
C MET A 218 -3.46 30.28 2.40
N SER A 219 -3.42 31.29 3.27
CA SER A 219 -4.63 31.91 3.82
C SER A 219 -5.50 32.57 2.75
N ASN A 220 -4.90 33.23 1.76
CA ASN A 220 -5.64 33.78 0.62
C ASN A 220 -6.21 32.69 -0.29
N GLY A 221 -5.45 31.61 -0.52
CA GLY A 221 -5.93 30.43 -1.23
C GLY A 221 -7.16 29.83 -0.55
N LEU A 222 -7.15 29.74 0.78
CA LEU A 222 -8.29 29.26 1.57
C LEU A 222 -9.53 30.17 1.44
N ASN A 223 -9.33 31.50 1.42
CA ASN A 223 -10.43 32.44 1.18
C ASN A 223 -11.09 32.22 -0.19
N ALA A 224 -10.34 31.81 -1.22
CA ALA A 224 -10.88 31.52 -2.54
C ALA A 224 -11.75 30.23 -2.60
N PHE A 225 -11.60 29.32 -1.62
CA PHE A 225 -12.56 28.22 -1.42
C PHE A 225 -13.82 28.70 -0.70
N GLY A 226 -13.67 29.61 0.26
CA GLY A 226 -14.66 29.86 1.29
C GLY A 226 -14.12 29.31 2.61
N ARG A 227 -13.54 30.21 3.41
CA ARG A 227 -12.66 29.86 4.52
C ARG A 227 -13.34 28.93 5.51
N ARG A 228 -14.55 29.30 5.95
CA ARG A 228 -15.34 28.54 6.92
C ARG A 228 -15.60 27.12 6.42
N ARG A 229 -16.17 26.96 5.22
CA ARG A 229 -16.52 25.64 4.67
C ARG A 229 -15.30 24.75 4.50
N ALA A 230 -14.17 25.31 4.06
CA ALA A 230 -12.94 24.54 3.87
C ALA A 230 -12.34 24.06 5.19
N LEU A 231 -12.26 24.93 6.21
CA LEU A 231 -11.75 24.55 7.53
C LEU A 231 -12.62 23.49 8.21
N GLU A 232 -13.95 23.64 8.14
CA GLU A 232 -14.91 22.65 8.66
C GLU A 232 -14.72 21.29 7.98
N MET A 233 -14.57 21.26 6.65
CA MET A 233 -14.31 20.04 5.89
C MET A 233 -12.99 19.36 6.31
N PHE A 234 -11.90 20.12 6.43
CA PHE A 234 -10.61 19.56 6.82
C PHE A 234 -10.61 19.08 8.28
N ALA A 235 -11.28 19.81 9.18
CA ALA A 235 -11.45 19.42 10.57
C ALA A 235 -12.25 18.12 10.69
N ASP A 236 -13.42 18.02 10.04
CA ASP A 236 -14.23 16.79 10.02
C ASP A 236 -13.43 15.58 9.52
N TRP A 237 -12.65 15.76 8.44
CA TRP A 237 -11.84 14.70 7.88
C TRP A 237 -10.75 14.22 8.86
N THR A 238 -10.03 15.14 9.50
CA THR A 238 -9.02 14.81 10.51
C THR A 238 -9.64 14.19 11.76
N ASP A 239 -10.77 14.71 12.23
CA ASP A 239 -11.44 14.22 13.44
C ASP A 239 -12.00 12.81 13.25
N ARG A 240 -12.57 12.49 12.08
CA ARG A 240 -13.00 11.13 11.78
C ARG A 240 -11.84 10.14 11.73
N ILE A 241 -10.71 10.52 11.12
CA ILE A 241 -9.49 9.69 11.09
C ILE A 241 -8.96 9.46 12.51
N ALA A 242 -8.91 10.50 13.33
CA ALA A 242 -8.54 10.38 14.74
C ALA A 242 -9.50 9.43 15.47
N GLY A 243 -10.81 9.56 15.21
CA GLY A 243 -11.89 8.76 15.79
C GLY A 243 -11.92 7.28 15.40
N GLY A 244 -11.19 6.83 14.37
CA GLY A 244 -11.21 5.42 13.96
C GLY A 244 -11.42 5.18 12.49
N GLU A 245 -11.83 6.19 11.73
CA GLU A 245 -12.16 6.02 10.32
C GLU A 245 -10.90 5.64 9.53
N VAL A 246 -11.02 4.57 8.76
CA VAL A 246 -10.00 4.09 7.84
C VAL A 246 -10.60 3.96 6.45
N PRO A 247 -9.82 4.24 5.39
CA PRO A 247 -10.32 4.04 4.04
C PRO A 247 -10.51 2.56 3.71
N PRO A 248 -11.33 2.24 2.68
CA PRO A 248 -11.49 0.87 2.22
C PRO A 248 -10.14 0.28 1.82
N ALA A 249 -9.98 -1.03 2.05
CA ALA A 249 -8.77 -1.74 1.64
C ALA A 249 -8.61 -1.67 0.11
N PRO A 250 -7.47 -1.17 -0.41
CA PRO A 250 -7.21 -1.20 -1.83
C PRO A 250 -7.10 -2.65 -2.34
N PRO A 251 -7.43 -2.92 -3.61
CA PRO A 251 -7.12 -4.20 -4.21
C PRO A 251 -5.59 -4.39 -4.28
N ARG A 252 -5.15 -5.62 -4.07
CA ARG A 252 -3.75 -6.00 -4.34
C ARG A 252 -3.52 -6.18 -5.84
N PRO A 253 -2.27 -6.03 -6.33
CA PRO A 253 -1.92 -6.33 -7.71
C PRO A 253 -2.32 -7.74 -8.12
N ARG A 254 -2.91 -7.86 -9.32
CA ARG A 254 -3.36 -9.14 -9.92
C ARG A 254 -2.95 -9.22 -11.38
N GLY A 255 -2.84 -10.45 -11.89
CA GLY A 255 -2.49 -10.69 -13.30
C GLY A 255 -1.21 -9.95 -13.69
N ILE A 256 -1.28 -9.18 -14.78
CA ILE A 256 -0.12 -8.46 -15.34
C ILE A 256 0.44 -7.36 -14.43
N GLU A 257 -0.36 -6.84 -13.49
CA GLU A 257 0.09 -5.81 -12.54
C GLU A 257 1.22 -6.30 -11.62
N ARG A 258 1.41 -7.62 -11.51
CA ARG A 258 2.47 -8.24 -10.70
C ARG A 258 3.82 -8.29 -11.40
N ASN A 259 3.87 -7.99 -12.71
CA ASN A 259 5.11 -8.02 -13.49
C ASN A 259 5.93 -6.72 -13.34
N ILE A 260 5.55 -5.83 -12.41
CA ILE A 260 6.27 -4.59 -12.18
C ILE A 260 7.57 -4.85 -11.43
N VAL A 261 8.63 -4.18 -11.88
CA VAL A 261 9.89 -4.05 -11.16
C VAL A 261 10.16 -2.56 -11.01
N ILE A 262 10.25 -2.10 -9.77
CA ILE A 262 10.51 -0.69 -9.47
C ILE A 262 11.94 -0.59 -8.95
N THR A 263 12.79 0.16 -9.64
CA THR A 263 14.15 0.48 -9.20
C THR A 263 14.22 1.95 -8.82
N GLN A 264 14.69 2.23 -7.61
CA GLN A 264 14.80 3.58 -7.07
C GLN A 264 16.23 3.82 -6.58
N TRP A 265 16.81 4.91 -7.05
CA TRP A 265 18.03 5.48 -6.51
C TRP A 265 17.66 6.78 -5.83
N ASP A 266 18.07 6.90 -4.58
CA ASP A 266 18.06 8.19 -3.92
C ASP A 266 19.11 9.09 -4.56
N TRP A 267 18.85 10.37 -4.52
CA TRP A 267 19.54 11.36 -5.34
C TRP A 267 19.69 12.71 -4.65
N ALA A 268 18.92 12.95 -3.59
CA ALA A 268 18.89 14.19 -2.85
C ALA A 268 19.41 13.97 -1.41
N ASP A 269 19.74 15.07 -0.75
CA ASP A 269 20.05 15.09 0.67
C ASP A 269 18.99 15.91 1.44
N PRO A 270 18.94 15.86 2.79
CA PRO A 270 17.94 16.57 3.58
C PRO A 270 17.91 18.11 3.41
N LYS A 271 18.91 18.70 2.78
CA LYS A 271 19.03 20.14 2.50
C LYS A 271 18.61 20.51 1.06
N ALA A 272 18.43 19.53 0.18
CA ALA A 272 18.01 19.78 -1.19
C ALA A 272 16.52 20.17 -1.24
N TYR A 273 16.19 21.23 -1.98
CA TYR A 273 14.81 21.57 -2.30
C TYR A 273 14.49 21.14 -3.74
N LEU A 274 13.27 20.67 -4.00
CA LEU A 274 12.87 20.04 -5.27
C LEU A 274 13.27 20.88 -6.51
N HIS A 275 13.19 22.22 -6.40
CA HIS A 275 13.52 23.13 -7.49
C HIS A 275 15.01 23.17 -7.86
N ASP A 276 15.91 22.81 -6.93
CA ASP A 276 17.35 22.79 -7.16
C ASP A 276 17.80 21.49 -7.82
N SER A 277 16.89 20.51 -7.86
CA SER A 277 17.25 19.13 -8.12
C SER A 277 16.79 18.72 -9.53
N VAL A 278 15.62 19.16 -10.01
CA VAL A 278 15.16 18.93 -11.41
C VAL A 278 14.85 20.26 -12.08
N SER A 279 15.43 20.52 -13.26
CA SER A 279 15.10 21.66 -14.14
C SER A 279 14.44 21.18 -15.43
#